data_AF-A0A1G3QYG2-F1
#
_entry.id   AF-A0A1G3QYG2-F1
#
_cell.length_a   1.000
_cell.length_b   1.000
_cell.length_c   1.000
_cell.angle_alpha   90.00
_cell.angle_beta   90.00
_cell.angle_gamma   90.00
#
_symmetry.space_group_name_H-M   'P 1'
#
loop_
_entity.id
_entity.type
_entity.pdbx_description
1 polymer ?
#
loop_
_entity_poly.entity_id
_entity_poly.type
_entity_poly.pdbx_seq_one_letter_code
_entity_poly.pdbx_strand_id
1 'polypeptide(L)'
;MNETKVNGPLTATYEAVWQRIVGYVEKGLALSEQETRTLARLPVAKYVAAIPYAARCRNPDRLAVMLVSLFVVEIRGGSPFDTRPSDQNGSLERIEPYFAPLYQAGGDAQLIDKAKYILGMKTFSHWIEEPAGHPSGLDFTIPRAELKVLAEALPGSDLLDSILTVEDGLINTWSAPPK
;
A
#
# COMPACT_ATOMS: atom_id res chain seq x y z
N MET A 1 7.99 29.68 -1.08
CA MET A 1 8.55 28.31 -1.17
C MET A 1 8.49 27.93 -2.64
N ASN A 2 9.65 27.79 -3.30
CA ASN A 2 9.72 27.61 -4.75
C ASN A 2 9.07 26.28 -5.17
N GLU A 3 8.03 26.37 -5.98
CA GLU A 3 7.52 25.25 -6.77
C GLU A 3 8.57 24.88 -7.81
N THR A 4 9.44 23.93 -7.48
CA THR A 4 10.28 23.29 -8.48
C THR A 4 9.35 22.46 -9.37
N LYS A 5 8.92 23.03 -10.50
CA LYS A 5 8.28 22.27 -11.58
C LYS A 5 9.29 21.25 -12.09
N VAL A 6 9.21 20.03 -11.57
CA VAL A 6 10.10 18.96 -12.00
C VAL A 6 9.55 18.40 -13.32
N ASN A 7 10.13 18.83 -14.43
CA ASN A 7 9.83 18.32 -15.77
C ASN A 7 10.57 16.99 -15.98
N GLY A 8 9.86 15.88 -15.84
CA GLY A 8 10.30 14.51 -16.12
C GLY A 8 9.11 13.56 -16.06
N PRO A 9 9.20 12.34 -16.63
CA PRO A 9 8.15 11.34 -16.48
C PRO A 9 7.89 11.10 -15.00
N LEU A 10 6.61 11.03 -14.61
CA LEU A 10 6.14 10.97 -13.21
C LEU A 10 6.88 9.91 -12.37
N THR A 11 7.31 8.83 -13.01
CA THR A 11 8.12 7.74 -12.45
C THR A 11 9.53 8.16 -12.03
N ALA A 12 10.24 8.95 -12.85
CA ALA A 12 11.60 9.42 -12.53
C ALA A 12 11.60 10.45 -11.40
N THR A 13 10.57 11.31 -11.37
CA THR A 13 10.32 12.27 -10.29
C THR A 13 9.95 11.59 -8.99
N TYR A 14 9.19 10.50 -9.06
CA TYR A 14 8.74 9.77 -7.89
C TYR A 14 9.87 9.07 -7.13
N GLU A 15 10.95 8.63 -7.78
CA GLU A 15 12.07 8.00 -7.08
C GLU A 15 12.75 8.93 -6.07
N ALA A 16 13.02 10.18 -6.46
CA ALA A 16 13.59 11.17 -5.55
C ALA A 16 12.63 11.49 -4.38
N VAL A 17 11.33 11.52 -4.66
CA VAL A 17 10.28 11.71 -3.67
C VAL A 17 10.22 10.54 -2.69
N TRP A 18 10.33 9.31 -3.19
CA TRP A 18 10.32 8.08 -2.39
C TRP A 18 11.43 8.10 -1.34
N GLN A 19 12.66 8.45 -1.73
CA GLN A 19 13.78 8.53 -0.78
C GLN A 19 13.54 9.59 0.32
N ARG A 20 12.87 10.71 0.02
CA ARG A 20 12.48 11.68 1.06
C ARG A 20 11.44 11.13 2.01
N ILE A 21 10.43 10.42 1.48
CA ILE A 21 9.37 9.80 2.30
C ILE A 21 9.99 8.81 3.27
N VAL A 22 10.89 7.94 2.80
CA VAL A 22 11.65 7.01 3.66
C VAL A 22 12.36 7.77 4.79
N GLY A 23 13.07 8.86 4.48
CA GLY A 23 13.76 9.67 5.50
C GLY A 23 12.82 10.35 6.51
N TYR A 24 11.60 10.72 6.12
CA TYR A 24 10.60 11.22 7.06
C TYR A 24 10.08 10.13 7.99
N VAL A 25 9.77 8.96 7.44
CA VAL A 25 9.25 7.81 8.20
C VAL A 25 10.32 7.26 9.15
N GLU A 26 11.57 7.15 8.66
CA GLU A 26 12.75 6.79 9.47
C GLU A 26 12.82 7.61 10.75
N LYS A 27 12.79 8.94 10.62
CA LYS A 27 12.88 9.86 11.76
C LYS A 27 11.62 9.83 12.62
N GLY A 28 10.44 9.81 12.01
CA GLY A 28 9.17 9.85 12.72
C GLY A 28 8.90 8.61 13.58
N LEU A 29 9.36 7.44 13.15
CA LEU A 29 9.13 6.17 13.83
C LEU A 29 10.40 5.57 14.48
N ALA A 30 11.50 6.34 14.50
CA ALA A 30 12.81 5.90 14.99
C ALA A 30 13.20 4.52 14.43
N LEU A 31 13.22 4.39 13.10
CA LEU A 31 13.63 3.16 12.45
C LEU A 31 15.12 2.93 12.63
N SER A 32 15.52 1.68 12.91
CA SER A 32 16.92 1.28 12.82
C SER A 32 17.41 1.34 11.37
N GLU A 33 18.72 1.42 11.17
CA GLU A 33 19.32 1.42 9.82
C GLU A 33 18.87 0.21 8.99
N GLN A 34 18.74 -0.96 9.64
CA GLN A 34 18.28 -2.16 8.97
C GLN A 34 16.81 -2.05 8.53
N GLU A 35 15.93 -1.52 9.38
CA GLU A 35 14.52 -1.30 9.03
C GLU A 35 14.38 -0.25 7.92
N THR A 36 15.15 0.84 7.97
CA THR A 36 15.17 1.86 6.92
C THR A 36 15.60 1.28 5.57
N ARG A 37 16.67 0.47 5.55
CA ARG A 37 17.13 -0.23 4.33
C ARG A 37 16.09 -1.19 3.79
N THR A 38 15.42 -1.94 4.67
CA THR A 38 14.33 -2.84 4.28
C THR A 38 13.18 -2.03 3.68
N LEU A 39 12.70 -1.00 4.39
CA LEU A 39 11.60 -0.14 3.94
C LEU A 39 11.88 0.45 2.55
N ALA A 40 13.06 1.02 2.34
CA ALA A 40 13.46 1.65 1.08
C ALA A 40 13.39 0.70 -0.13
N ARG A 41 13.49 -0.61 0.10
CA ARG A 41 13.49 -1.66 -0.92
C ARG A 41 12.16 -2.39 -1.05
N LEU A 42 11.20 -2.19 -0.14
CA LEU A 42 9.92 -2.89 -0.15
C LEU A 42 9.01 -2.32 -1.26
N PRO A 43 8.69 -3.11 -2.30
CA PRO A 43 7.84 -2.63 -3.39
C PRO A 43 6.44 -2.22 -2.90
N VAL A 44 5.88 -2.94 -1.92
CA VAL A 44 4.56 -2.61 -1.36
C VAL A 44 4.57 -1.28 -0.61
N ALA A 45 5.61 -0.99 0.17
CA ALA A 45 5.72 0.31 0.85
C ALA A 45 5.84 1.46 -0.16
N LYS A 46 6.66 1.25 -1.20
CA LYS A 46 6.81 2.20 -2.31
C LYS A 46 5.50 2.38 -3.08
N TYR A 47 4.73 1.31 -3.27
CA TYR A 47 3.41 1.34 -3.91
C TYR A 47 2.42 2.16 -3.08
N VAL A 48 2.32 1.90 -1.78
CA VAL A 48 1.48 2.63 -0.83
C VAL A 48 1.79 4.14 -0.85
N ALA A 49 3.06 4.51 -0.86
CA ALA A 49 3.48 5.90 -1.00
C ALA A 49 3.13 6.54 -2.36
N ALA A 50 2.96 5.76 -3.41
CA ALA A 50 2.73 6.25 -4.77
C ALA A 50 1.26 6.61 -5.01
N ILE A 51 0.33 5.98 -4.27
CA ILE A 51 -1.11 6.14 -4.43
C ILE A 51 -1.55 7.61 -4.40
N PRO A 52 -1.13 8.45 -3.43
CA PRO A 52 -1.56 9.85 -3.40
C PRO A 52 -1.09 10.65 -4.63
N TYR A 53 0.07 10.32 -5.20
CA TYR A 53 0.60 10.97 -6.40
C TYR A 53 -0.15 10.51 -7.65
N ALA A 54 -0.33 9.20 -7.82
CA ALA A 54 -1.07 8.63 -8.93
C ALA A 54 -2.51 9.16 -8.96
N ALA A 55 -3.17 9.18 -7.81
CA ALA A 55 -4.52 9.70 -7.65
C ALA A 55 -4.60 11.23 -7.67
N ARG A 56 -3.48 11.96 -7.80
CA ARG A 56 -3.44 13.43 -7.84
C ARG A 56 -4.11 14.09 -6.62
N CYS A 57 -3.95 13.49 -5.45
CA CYS A 57 -4.47 14.04 -4.20
C CYS A 57 -3.87 15.42 -3.91
N ARG A 58 -4.62 16.28 -3.23
CA ARG A 58 -4.05 17.49 -2.62
C ARG A 58 -3.04 17.10 -1.52
N ASN A 59 -1.85 17.70 -1.54
CA ASN A 59 -0.75 17.42 -0.60
C ASN A 59 -0.30 15.94 -0.58
N PRO A 60 0.11 15.37 -1.73
CA PRO A 60 0.41 13.94 -1.84
C PRO A 60 1.57 13.50 -0.93
N ASP A 61 2.59 14.35 -0.71
CA ASP A 61 3.70 14.09 0.21
C ASP A 61 3.24 13.74 1.63
N ARG A 62 2.31 14.50 2.20
CA ARG A 62 1.83 14.28 3.57
C ARG A 62 1.04 12.99 3.67
N LEU A 63 0.20 12.71 2.68
CA LEU A 63 -0.61 11.49 2.61
C LEU A 63 0.27 10.26 2.41
N ALA A 64 1.32 10.37 1.61
CA ALA A 64 2.27 9.28 1.40
C ALA A 64 3.04 8.95 2.69
N VAL A 65 3.55 9.95 3.40
CA VAL A 65 4.19 9.75 4.71
C VAL A 65 3.23 9.13 5.72
N MET A 66 1.97 9.61 5.79
CA MET A 66 0.94 9.02 6.65
C MET A 66 0.71 7.53 6.33
N LEU A 67 0.45 7.19 5.07
CA LEU A 67 0.16 5.81 4.66
C LEU A 67 1.35 4.87 4.91
N VAL A 68 2.57 5.30 4.58
CA VAL A 68 3.77 4.49 4.84
C VAL A 68 4.03 4.35 6.34
N SER A 69 3.76 5.38 7.14
CA SER A 69 3.93 5.28 8.60
C SER A 69 2.96 4.27 9.20
N LEU A 70 1.69 4.29 8.76
CA LEU A 70 0.70 3.28 9.13
C LEU A 70 1.14 1.88 8.69
N PHE A 71 1.62 1.75 7.46
CA PHE A 71 2.17 0.49 6.95
C PHE A 71 3.36 -0.02 7.79
N VAL A 72 4.26 0.85 8.24
CA VAL A 72 5.41 0.46 9.05
C VAL A 72 5.02 0.08 10.48
N VAL A 73 4.07 0.80 11.09
CA VAL A 73 3.51 0.43 12.40
C VAL A 73 2.84 -0.93 12.31
N GLU A 74 2.15 -1.20 11.21
CA GLU A 74 1.47 -2.47 10.93
C GLU A 74 2.45 -3.65 10.88
N ILE A 75 3.49 -3.59 10.03
CA ILE A 75 4.49 -4.67 9.94
C ILE A 75 5.31 -4.86 11.23
N ARG A 76 5.34 -3.87 12.13
CA ARG A 76 6.00 -3.95 13.44
C ARG A 76 5.12 -4.60 14.51
N GLY A 77 3.91 -5.04 14.17
CA GLY A 77 2.97 -5.66 15.11
C GLY A 77 2.13 -4.65 15.90
N GLY A 78 2.10 -3.38 15.49
CA GLY A 78 1.30 -2.32 16.11
C GLY A 78 -0.19 -2.39 15.80
N SER A 79 -0.58 -3.29 14.91
CA SER A 79 -1.90 -3.89 14.77
C SER A 79 -3.09 -2.98 15.08
N PRO A 80 -3.48 -2.07 14.16
CA PRO A 80 -4.90 -1.96 13.86
C PRO A 80 -5.44 -3.24 13.20
N PHE A 81 -4.55 -4.18 12.86
CA PHE A 81 -4.88 -5.48 12.34
C PHE A 81 -5.22 -6.57 13.39
N ASP A 82 -5.35 -6.18 14.66
CA ASP A 82 -5.59 -7.09 15.78
C ASP A 82 -7.07 -7.41 15.77
N THR A 83 -7.37 -8.58 15.23
CA THR A 83 -8.71 -9.06 14.95
C THR A 83 -9.56 -9.06 16.21
N ARG A 84 -10.60 -8.23 16.22
CA ARG A 84 -11.80 -8.54 16.99
C ARG A 84 -12.64 -9.54 16.19
N PRO A 85 -13.48 -10.35 16.85
CA PRO A 85 -14.48 -11.17 16.18
C PRO A 85 -15.43 -10.38 15.24
N SER A 86 -15.46 -9.05 15.31
CA SER A 86 -16.18 -8.18 14.36
C SER A 86 -15.50 -8.03 13.00
N ASP A 87 -14.22 -8.38 12.88
CA ASP A 87 -13.39 -8.08 11.72
C ASP A 87 -13.41 -9.22 10.68
N GLN A 88 -14.43 -10.09 10.78
CA GLN A 88 -14.50 -11.38 10.12
C GLN A 88 -14.89 -11.33 8.63
N ASN A 89 -15.23 -10.17 8.06
CA ASN A 89 -15.81 -10.08 6.70
C ASN A 89 -14.83 -9.73 5.57
N GLY A 90 -13.54 -9.59 5.84
CA GLY A 90 -12.53 -9.39 4.79
C GLY A 90 -11.67 -8.17 5.05
N SER A 91 -10.38 -8.31 4.75
CA SER A 91 -9.32 -7.35 5.04
C SER A 91 -9.54 -5.94 4.48
N LEU A 92 -10.43 -5.78 3.49
CA LEU A 92 -10.69 -4.52 2.81
C LEU A 92 -11.41 -3.49 3.64
N GLU A 93 -12.49 -3.88 4.32
CA GLU A 93 -13.25 -2.96 5.18
C GLU A 93 -12.34 -2.37 6.28
N ARG A 94 -11.30 -3.11 6.69
CA ARG A 94 -10.33 -2.64 7.68
C ARG A 94 -9.32 -1.63 7.12
N ILE A 95 -8.92 -1.76 5.87
CA ILE A 95 -7.99 -0.80 5.27
C ILE A 95 -8.70 0.46 4.75
N GLU A 96 -10.02 0.38 4.52
CA GLU A 96 -10.85 1.49 4.02
C GLU A 96 -10.63 2.83 4.76
N PRO A 97 -10.57 2.87 6.11
CA PRO A 97 -10.34 4.12 6.84
C PRO A 97 -9.00 4.79 6.52
N TYR A 98 -7.98 4.03 6.08
CA TYR A 98 -6.69 4.60 5.68
C TYR A 98 -6.73 5.28 4.33
N PHE A 99 -7.67 4.88 3.48
CA PHE A 99 -7.87 5.47 2.15
C PHE A 99 -8.87 6.63 2.17
N ALA A 100 -9.74 6.72 3.18
CA ALA A 100 -10.68 7.84 3.36
C ALA A 100 -10.05 9.24 3.20
N PRO A 101 -8.86 9.54 3.77
CA PRO A 101 -8.21 10.83 3.56
C PRO A 101 -7.81 11.12 2.10
N LEU A 102 -7.56 10.10 1.27
CA LEU A 102 -7.21 10.31 -0.14
C LEU A 102 -8.41 10.82 -0.94
N TYR A 103 -9.58 10.24 -0.71
CA TYR A 103 -10.84 10.72 -1.31
C TYR A 103 -11.14 12.15 -0.87
N GLN A 104 -11.01 12.45 0.43
CA GLN A 104 -11.21 13.80 0.98
C GLN A 104 -10.21 14.82 0.42
N ALA A 105 -9.00 14.37 0.07
CA ALA A 105 -8.00 15.18 -0.59
C ALA A 105 -8.32 15.44 -2.08
N GLY A 106 -9.41 14.89 -2.62
CA GLY A 106 -9.83 15.05 -4.01
C GLY A 106 -9.11 14.11 -4.98
N GLY A 107 -8.58 12.99 -4.48
CA GLY A 107 -7.93 12.01 -5.33
C GLY A 107 -8.88 11.29 -6.28
N ASP A 108 -8.35 10.82 -7.40
CA ASP A 108 -9.07 9.99 -8.36
C ASP A 108 -9.54 8.68 -7.71
N ALA A 109 -10.86 8.55 -7.55
CA ALA A 109 -11.47 7.43 -6.87
C ALA A 109 -11.17 6.08 -7.54
N GLN A 110 -11.13 6.02 -8.87
CA GLN A 110 -10.86 4.77 -9.59
C GLN A 110 -9.44 4.29 -9.36
N LEU A 111 -8.48 5.21 -9.32
CA LEU A 111 -7.08 4.87 -9.01
C LEU A 111 -6.90 4.46 -7.54
N ILE A 112 -7.60 5.12 -6.61
CA ILE A 112 -7.56 4.74 -5.19
C ILE A 112 -8.16 3.35 -5.00
N ASP A 113 -9.32 3.08 -5.58
CA ASP A 113 -9.99 1.78 -5.48
C ASP A 113 -9.14 0.66 -6.08
N LYS A 114 -8.57 0.86 -7.28
CA LYS A 114 -7.67 -0.13 -7.89
C LYS A 114 -6.47 -0.41 -6.99
N ALA A 115 -5.84 0.64 -6.46
CA ALA A 115 -4.68 0.46 -5.59
C ALA A 115 -5.03 -0.27 -4.30
N LYS A 116 -6.18 0.06 -3.71
CA LYS A 116 -6.75 -0.60 -2.54
C LYS A 116 -7.02 -2.09 -2.81
N TYR A 117 -7.57 -2.44 -3.98
CA TYR A 117 -7.82 -3.85 -4.34
C TYR A 117 -6.53 -4.64 -4.55
N ILE A 118 -5.51 -4.05 -5.18
CA ILE A 118 -4.19 -4.71 -5.33
C ILE A 118 -3.55 -4.97 -3.96
N LEU A 119 -3.66 -4.01 -3.03
CA LEU A 119 -3.19 -4.20 -1.65
C LEU A 119 -4.01 -5.25 -0.90
N GLY A 120 -5.33 -5.26 -1.07
CA GLY A 120 -6.20 -6.29 -0.49
C GLY A 120 -5.82 -7.71 -0.95
N MET A 121 -5.47 -7.89 -2.23
CA MET A 121 -4.96 -9.17 -2.73
C MET A 121 -3.66 -9.60 -2.04
N LYS A 122 -2.70 -8.67 -1.84
CA LYS A 122 -1.47 -8.93 -1.07
C LYS A 122 -1.78 -9.38 0.36
N THR A 123 -2.74 -8.72 1.01
CA THR A 123 -3.16 -9.07 2.38
C THR A 123 -3.80 -10.45 2.44
N PHE A 124 -4.71 -10.77 1.52
CA PHE A 124 -5.35 -12.08 1.47
C PHE A 124 -4.39 -13.21 1.07
N SER A 125 -3.36 -12.93 0.28
CA SER A 125 -2.37 -13.93 -0.12
C SER A 125 -1.64 -14.53 1.08
N HIS A 126 -1.33 -13.72 2.10
CA HIS A 126 -0.75 -14.21 3.35
C HIS A 126 -1.66 -15.19 4.09
N TRP A 127 -2.96 -14.86 4.19
CA TRP A 127 -3.93 -15.70 4.90
C TRP A 127 -4.28 -17.00 4.16
N ILE A 128 -4.12 -17.03 2.82
CA ILE A 128 -4.26 -18.26 2.03
C ILE A 128 -3.09 -19.22 2.29
N GLU A 129 -1.88 -18.70 2.50
CA GLU A 129 -0.68 -19.52 2.73
C GLU A 129 -0.57 -19.98 4.19
N GLU A 130 -1.12 -19.21 5.14
CA GLU A 130 -1.16 -19.54 6.57
C GLU A 130 -2.60 -19.72 7.08
N PRO A 131 -3.42 -20.59 6.45
CA PRO A 131 -4.86 -20.65 6.71
C PRO A 131 -5.19 -21.10 8.14
N ALA A 132 -4.35 -21.94 8.73
CA ALA A 132 -4.51 -22.42 10.11
C ALA A 132 -4.27 -21.33 11.17
N GLY A 133 -3.65 -20.20 10.80
CA GLY A 133 -3.40 -19.07 11.68
C GLY A 133 -4.57 -18.08 11.77
N HIS A 134 -5.55 -18.16 10.85
CA HIS A 134 -6.61 -17.16 10.78
C HIS A 134 -7.89 -17.58 11.55
N PRO A 135 -8.41 -16.75 12.46
CA PRO A 135 -9.51 -17.12 13.36
C PRO A 135 -10.90 -17.15 12.70
N SER A 136 -11.08 -16.61 11.49
CA SER A 136 -12.42 -16.54 10.85
C SER A 136 -12.88 -17.82 10.17
N GLY A 137 -11.96 -18.76 9.86
CA GLY A 137 -12.29 -19.95 9.05
C GLY A 137 -12.78 -19.65 7.63
N LEU A 138 -12.62 -18.41 7.15
CA LEU A 138 -12.99 -18.03 5.78
C LEU A 138 -11.98 -18.57 4.76
N ASP A 139 -12.50 -18.97 3.61
CA ASP A 139 -11.69 -19.23 2.43
C ASP A 139 -11.36 -17.91 1.71
N PHE A 140 -10.15 -17.39 1.94
CA PHE A 140 -9.69 -16.14 1.33
C PHE A 140 -9.36 -16.23 -0.16
N THR A 141 -9.40 -17.43 -0.76
CA THR A 141 -9.21 -17.58 -2.22
C THR A 141 -10.32 -16.88 -3.01
N ILE A 142 -11.57 -16.92 -2.50
CA ILE A 142 -12.73 -16.30 -3.14
C ILE A 142 -12.64 -14.77 -3.12
N PRO A 143 -12.52 -14.09 -1.95
CA PRO A 143 -12.33 -12.63 -1.91
C PRO A 143 -11.14 -12.15 -2.75
N ARG A 144 -10.03 -12.90 -2.76
CA ARG A 144 -8.86 -12.54 -3.55
C ARG A 144 -9.14 -12.61 -5.06
N ALA A 145 -9.86 -13.62 -5.53
CA ALA A 145 -10.26 -13.73 -6.94
C ALA A 145 -11.24 -12.61 -7.32
N GLU A 146 -12.18 -12.26 -6.45
CA GLU A 146 -13.11 -11.14 -6.66
C GLU A 146 -12.37 -9.81 -6.79
N LEU A 147 -11.34 -9.57 -5.96
CA LEU A 147 -10.52 -8.37 -6.06
C LEU A 147 -9.70 -8.27 -7.33
N LYS A 148 -9.21 -9.40 -7.83
CA LYS A 148 -8.53 -9.42 -9.12
C LYS A 148 -9.46 -8.90 -10.21
N VAL A 149 -10.69 -9.42 -10.27
CA VAL A 149 -11.70 -8.98 -11.25
C VAL A 149 -12.00 -7.49 -11.11
N LEU A 150 -12.19 -7.00 -9.88
CA LEU A 150 -12.45 -5.57 -9.63
C LEU A 150 -11.26 -4.69 -10.03
N ALA A 151 -10.02 -5.10 -9.76
CA ALA A 151 -8.83 -4.34 -10.11
C ALA A 151 -8.59 -4.29 -11.63
N GLU A 152 -8.86 -5.39 -12.35
CA GLU A 152 -8.74 -5.47 -13.81
C GLU A 152 -9.79 -4.63 -14.55
N ALA A 153 -10.96 -4.41 -13.93
CA ALA A 153 -12.00 -3.56 -14.48
C ALA A 153 -11.69 -2.04 -14.38
N LEU A 154 -10.67 -1.66 -13.61
CA LEU A 154 -10.30 -0.27 -13.36
C LEU A 154 -9.09 0.18 -14.20
N PRO A 155 -9.01 1.47 -14.57
CA PRO A 155 -7.96 1.98 -15.46
C PRO A 155 -6.55 1.74 -14.91
N GLY A 156 -5.57 1.56 -15.80
CA GLY A 156 -4.15 1.49 -15.47
C GLY A 156 -3.60 2.82 -14.95
N SER A 157 -2.43 2.75 -14.32
CA SER A 157 -1.64 3.90 -13.92
C SER A 157 -0.18 3.58 -14.15
N ASP A 158 0.46 4.30 -15.09
CA ASP A 158 1.88 4.09 -15.42
C ASP A 158 2.78 4.12 -14.17
N LEU A 159 2.45 4.96 -13.18
CA LEU A 159 3.21 5.02 -11.93
C LEU A 159 2.99 3.79 -11.07
N LEU A 160 1.74 3.41 -10.82
CA LEU A 160 1.41 2.29 -9.92
C LEU A 160 1.81 0.96 -10.55
N ASP A 161 1.48 0.76 -11.82
CA ASP A 161 1.75 -0.46 -12.58
C ASP A 161 3.27 -0.66 -12.80
N SER A 162 4.09 0.40 -12.73
CA SER A 162 5.56 0.27 -12.73
C SER A 162 6.14 -0.24 -11.40
N ILE A 163 5.35 -0.26 -10.32
CA ILE A 163 5.78 -0.67 -8.99
C ILE A 163 5.17 -2.02 -8.62
N LEU A 164 3.85 -2.16 -8.75
CA LEU A 164 3.11 -3.41 -8.58
C LEU A 164 1.97 -3.48 -9.58
N THR A 165 1.90 -4.61 -10.28
CA THR A 165 0.79 -4.98 -11.14
C THR A 165 -0.31 -5.72 -10.36
N VAL A 166 -1.44 -5.98 -11.02
CA VAL A 166 -2.49 -6.88 -10.51
C VAL A 166 -1.91 -8.27 -10.20
N GLU A 167 -1.04 -8.79 -11.06
CA GLU A 167 -0.40 -10.10 -10.89
C GLU A 167 0.56 -10.10 -9.69
N ASP A 168 1.31 -9.02 -9.48
CA ASP A 168 2.13 -8.90 -8.27
C ASP A 168 1.28 -8.91 -6.99
N GLY A 169 0.05 -8.40 -7.07
CA GLY A 169 -0.96 -8.48 -6.02
C GLY A 169 -1.27 -9.91 -5.57
N LEU A 170 -1.09 -10.89 -6.45
CA LEU A 170 -1.30 -12.31 -6.19
C LEU A 170 -0.08 -13.01 -5.57
N ILE A 171 1.10 -12.40 -5.58
CA ILE A 171 2.31 -13.03 -5.04
C ILE A 171 2.44 -12.69 -3.56
N ASN A 172 2.46 -13.70 -2.68
CA ASN A 172 2.76 -13.48 -1.28
C ASN A 172 4.27 -13.35 -1.07
N THR A 173 4.77 -12.12 -1.18
CA THR A 173 6.10 -11.75 -0.72
C THR A 173 6.02 -10.39 -0.06
N TRP A 174 5.52 -10.39 1.18
CA TRP A 174 5.78 -9.29 2.13
C TRP A 174 7.26 -9.25 2.51
N SER A 175 7.95 -10.39 2.39
CA SER A 175 9.38 -10.54 2.55
C SER A 175 10.13 -9.93 1.37
N ALA A 176 11.13 -9.10 1.65
CA ALA A 176 12.18 -8.81 0.68
C ALA A 176 12.72 -10.14 0.10
N PRO A 177 13.18 -10.16 -1.17
CA PRO A 177 13.77 -11.37 -1.75
C PRO A 177 14.82 -11.94 -0.79
N PRO A 178 14.89 -13.27 -0.63
CA PRO A 178 15.89 -13.88 0.23
C PRO A 178 17.29 -13.44 -0.20
N LYS A 179 18.13 -13.18 0.79
CA LYS A 179 19.53 -12.71 0.62
C LYS A 179 20.32 -13.58 -0.35
#